data_AF-A0A7C9BEM7-F1
#
_entry.id   AF-A0A7C9BEM7-F1
#
_cell.length_a   1.000
_cell.length_b   1.000
_cell.length_c   1.000
_cell.angle_alpha   90.00
_cell.angle_beta   90.00
_cell.angle_gamma   90.00
#
_symmetry.space_group_name_H-M   'P 1'
#
loop_
_entity.id
_entity.type
_entity.pdbx_description
1 polymer ?
#
loop_
_entity_poly.entity_id
_entity_poly.type
_entity_poly.pdbx_seq_one_letter_code
_entity_poly.pdbx_strand_id
1 'polypeptide(L)'
;MGSVSSIFRIRNLNPPVDEDRISRIESVPVDAANSHLSMLYFYGLDDQGHDKIVRIWFYSSRMFREQELNYIRLNFPHIPIV
;
A
#
# COMPACT_ATOMS: atom_id res chain seq x y z
N MET A 1 18.80 0.48 -3.18
CA MET A 1 17.51 1.04 -2.75
C MET A 1 16.43 0.25 -3.46
N GLY A 2 15.53 -0.36 -2.69
CA GLY A 2 14.52 -1.31 -3.17
C GLY A 2 13.25 -0.63 -3.65
N SER A 3 12.33 -1.43 -4.20
CA SER A 3 10.96 -0.99 -4.47
C SER A 3 9.98 -2.03 -3.93
N VAL A 4 8.90 -1.57 -3.31
CA VAL A 4 7.78 -2.42 -2.93
C VAL A 4 6.93 -2.63 -4.18
N SER A 5 6.90 -3.87 -4.65
CA SER A 5 6.13 -4.29 -5.84
C SER A 5 5.01 -5.24 -5.43
N SER A 6 3.85 -5.09 -6.05
CA SER A 6 2.70 -5.97 -5.77
C SER A 6 2.99 -7.40 -6.23
N ILE A 7 2.64 -8.38 -5.41
CA ILE A 7 2.68 -9.81 -5.80
C ILE A 7 1.63 -10.14 -6.86
N PHE A 8 0.59 -9.32 -6.98
CA PHE A 8 -0.45 -9.45 -8.01
C PHE A 8 -0.03 -8.70 -9.27
N ARG A 9 0.46 -9.44 -10.26
CA ARG A 9 0.84 -8.89 -11.58
C ARG A 9 -0.37 -8.59 -12.46
N ILE A 10 -1.35 -7.87 -11.94
CA ILE A 10 -2.45 -7.33 -12.73
C ILE A 10 -1.90 -6.06 -13.40
N ARG A 11 -1.78 -6.08 -14.73
CA ARG A 11 -1.15 -4.98 -15.50
C ARG A 11 -1.75 -3.62 -15.08
N ASN A 12 -0.88 -2.71 -14.64
CA ASN A 12 -1.12 -1.28 -14.39
C ASN A 12 -2.05 -0.86 -13.22
N LEU A 13 -2.50 -1.77 -12.35
CA LEU A 13 -3.30 -1.35 -11.19
C LEU A 13 -2.44 -0.89 -10.00
N ASN A 14 -1.35 -1.60 -9.72
CA ASN A 14 -0.52 -1.39 -8.53
C ASN A 14 0.95 -1.16 -8.94
N PRO A 15 1.30 0.04 -9.45
CA PRO A 15 2.67 0.34 -9.82
C PRO A 15 3.58 0.33 -8.57
N PRO A 16 4.86 -0.07 -8.73
CA PRO A 16 5.79 -0.15 -7.61
C PRO A 16 5.99 1.21 -6.93
N VAL A 17 6.37 1.17 -5.65
CA VAL A 17 6.71 2.34 -4.83
C VAL A 17 8.12 2.19 -4.32
N ASP A 18 8.91 3.25 -4.43
CA ASP A 18 10.26 3.29 -3.87
C ASP A 18 10.19 3.17 -2.34
N GLU A 19 10.95 2.22 -1.79
CA GLU A 19 10.94 1.89 -0.36
C GLU A 19 11.23 3.11 0.52
N ASP A 20 12.22 3.91 0.13
CA ASP A 20 12.66 5.11 0.86
C ASP A 20 11.61 6.23 0.91
N ARG A 21 10.56 6.13 0.09
CA ARG A 21 9.46 7.10 0.06
C ARG A 21 8.31 6.71 0.97
N ILE A 22 8.37 5.55 1.62
CA ILE A 22 7.30 5.02 2.45
C ILE A 22 7.59 5.29 3.93
N SER A 23 6.79 6.14 4.57
CA SER A 23 6.79 6.32 6.02
C SER A 23 5.92 5.29 6.74
N ARG A 24 4.78 4.93 6.13
CA ARG A 24 3.86 3.89 6.63
C ARG A 24 2.90 3.41 5.54
N ILE A 25 2.27 2.27 5.79
CA ILE A 25 1.21 1.71 4.96
C ILE A 25 -0.06 1.59 5.80
N GLU A 26 -1.20 1.94 5.24
CA GLU A 26 -2.49 1.87 5.91
C GLU A 26 -3.47 1.01 5.13
N SER A 27 -4.11 0.09 5.85
CA SER A 27 -5.22 -0.71 5.32
C SER A 27 -6.53 0.05 5.45
N VAL A 28 -6.90 0.80 4.41
CA VAL A 28 -8.14 1.57 4.44
C VAL A 28 -9.35 0.65 4.28
N PRO A 29 -10.35 0.72 5.19
CA PRO A 29 -11.58 -0.03 5.03
C PRO A 29 -12.34 0.44 3.80
N VAL A 30 -13.14 -0.46 3.26
CA VAL A 30 -13.92 -0.22 2.05
C VAL A 30 -14.90 0.92 2.34
N ASP A 31 -14.84 2.00 1.56
CA ASP A 31 -15.76 3.12 1.67
C ASP A 31 -17.21 2.61 1.54
N ALA A 32 -18.13 3.11 2.38
CA ALA A 32 -19.53 2.71 2.37
C ALA A 32 -20.20 2.98 1.01
N ALA A 33 -19.66 3.93 0.24
CA ALA A 33 -20.09 4.24 -1.11
C ALA A 33 -19.57 3.26 -2.20
N ASN A 34 -18.52 2.48 -1.92
CA ASN A 34 -17.91 1.54 -2.88
C ASN A 34 -17.41 0.26 -2.19
N SER A 35 -18.37 -0.54 -1.73
CA SER A 35 -18.21 -1.81 -0.98
C SER A 35 -17.37 -2.91 -1.66
N HIS A 36 -16.92 -2.69 -2.90
CA HIS A 36 -16.19 -3.69 -3.70
C HIS A 36 -14.69 -3.37 -3.91
N LEU A 37 -14.20 -2.22 -3.43
CA LEU A 37 -12.80 -1.80 -3.64
C LEU A 37 -12.02 -1.84 -2.31
N SER A 38 -11.09 -2.78 -2.21
CA SER A 38 -10.16 -2.86 -1.08
C SER A 38 -8.86 -2.14 -1.44
N MET A 39 -8.37 -1.25 -0.57
CA MET A 39 -7.26 -0.36 -0.89
C MET A 39 -6.12 -0.44 0.13
N LEU A 40 -4.90 -0.16 -0.33
CA LEU A 40 -3.73 0.13 0.51
C LEU A 40 -3.20 1.51 0.20
N TYR A 41 -3.03 2.32 1.24
CA TYR A 41 -2.44 3.63 1.12
C TYR A 41 -0.98 3.56 1.56
N PHE A 42 -0.10 4.05 0.71
CA PHE A 42 1.30 4.24 1.02
C PHE A 42 1.48 5.71 1.33
N TYR A 43 1.94 6.01 2.55
CA TYR A 43 2.27 7.36 2.97
C TYR A 43 3.76 7.57 2.88
N GLY A 44 4.16 8.81 2.62
CA GLY A 44 5.51 9.32 2.75
C GLY A 44 5.47 10.71 3.39
N LEU A 45 6.63 11.25 3.71
CA LEU A 45 6.74 12.60 4.26
C LEU A 45 6.82 13.63 3.12
N ASP A 46 6.12 14.75 3.28
CA ASP A 46 6.31 15.92 2.42
C ASP A 46 7.50 16.78 2.88
N ASP A 47 7.74 17.90 2.19
CA ASP A 47 8.84 18.83 2.49
C ASP A 47 8.71 19.49 3.89
N GLN A 48 7.53 19.40 4.52
CA GLN A 48 7.24 19.90 5.86
C GLN A 48 7.29 18.79 6.92
N GLY A 49 7.56 17.55 6.53
CA GLY A 49 7.57 16.40 7.43
C GLY A 49 6.17 15.87 7.77
N HIS A 50 5.14 16.24 7.00
CA HIS A 50 3.78 15.73 7.19
C HIS A 50 3.52 14.50 6.34
N ASP A 51 2.68 13.60 6.86
CA ASP A 51 2.23 12.42 6.12
C ASP A 51 1.39 12.82 4.91
N LYS A 52 1.78 12.31 3.75
CA LYS A 52 1.09 12.47 2.48
C LYS A 52 1.00 11.14 1.75
N ILE A 53 -0.15 10.86 1.14
CA ILE A 53 -0.30 9.68 0.28
C ILE A 53 0.63 9.80 -0.93
N VAL A 54 1.57 8.88 -1.07
CA VAL A 54 2.48 8.77 -2.22
C VAL A 54 2.01 7.72 -3.22
N ARG A 55 1.19 6.76 -2.79
CA ARG A 55 0.55 5.78 -3.66
C ARG A 55 -0.71 5.19 -3.05
N ILE A 56 -1.61 4.74 -3.94
CA ILE A 56 -2.75 3.91 -3.60
C ILE A 56 -2.68 2.66 -4.46
N TRP A 57 -2.81 1.50 -3.82
CA TRP A 57 -3.01 0.21 -4.48
C TRP A 57 -4.44 -0.26 -4.30
N PHE A 58 -4.95 -0.92 -5.33
CA PHE A 58 -6.33 -1.37 -5.44
C PHE A 58 -6.39 -2.90 -5.55
N TYR A 59 -7.38 -3.47 -4.89
CA TYR A 59 -7.64 -4.90 -4.84
C TYR A 59 -9.12 -5.17 -5.04
N SER A 60 -9.43 -6.22 -5.80
CA SER A 60 -10.80 -6.68 -6.02
C SER A 60 -11.43 -7.34 -4.81
N SER A 61 -10.64 -7.66 -3.77
CA SER A 61 -11.15 -8.25 -2.53
C SER A 61 -10.25 -7.93 -1.35
N ARG A 62 -10.83 -7.97 -0.14
CA ARG A 62 -10.07 -7.90 1.12
C ARG A 62 -9.02 -9.00 1.21
N MET A 63 -9.34 -10.22 0.77
CA MET A 63 -8.42 -11.36 0.84
C MET A 63 -7.09 -11.08 0.13
N PHE A 64 -7.14 -10.51 -1.08
CA PHE A 64 -5.92 -10.17 -1.83
C PHE A 64 -5.13 -9.04 -1.15
N ARG A 65 -5.82 -8.04 -0.59
CA ARG A 65 -5.18 -7.00 0.19
C ARG A 65 -4.43 -7.56 1.41
N GLU A 66 -5.05 -8.46 2.17
CA GLU A 66 -4.42 -9.10 3.34
C GLU A 66 -3.23 -9.98 2.95
N GLN A 67 -3.32 -10.70 1.83
CA GLN A 67 -2.18 -11.44 1.28
C GLN A 67 -1.01 -10.52 0.92
N GLU A 68 -1.29 -9.36 0.33
CA GLU A 68 -0.26 -8.35 0.06
C GLU A 68 0.35 -7.80 1.35
N LEU A 69 -0.48 -7.41 2.33
CA LEU A 69 0.02 -6.89 3.61
C LEU A 69 0.94 -7.88 4.31
N ASN A 70 0.58 -9.17 4.31
CA ASN A 70 1.42 -10.22 4.88
C ASN A 70 2.75 -10.35 4.12
N TYR A 71 2.71 -10.29 2.78
CA TYR A 71 3.93 -10.27 1.97
C TYR A 71 4.81 -9.06 2.30
N ILE A 72 4.24 -7.86 2.36
CA ILE A 72 4.97 -6.63 2.69
C ILE A 72 5.56 -6.72 4.10
N ARG A 73 4.79 -7.18 5.09
CA ARG A 73 5.24 -7.33 6.47
C ARG A 73 6.46 -8.26 6.60
N LEU A 74 6.50 -9.32 5.78
CA LEU A 74 7.60 -10.28 5.80
C LEU A 74 8.86 -9.77 5.09
N ASN A 75 8.70 -9.02 3.99
CA ASN A 75 9.83 -8.58 3.15
C ASN A 75 10.35 -7.18 3.51
N PHE A 76 9.49 -6.34 4.09
CA PHE A 76 9.79 -4.95 4.48
C PHE A 76 9.39 -4.71 5.94
N PRO A 77 9.97 -5.45 6.91
CA PRO A 77 9.54 -5.40 8.32
C PRO A 77 9.78 -4.05 9.01
N HIS A 78 10.60 -3.18 8.42
CA HIS A 78 10.87 -1.83 8.92
C HIS A 78 9.76 -0.83 8.55
N ILE A 79 8.89 -1.15 7.59
CA ILE A 79 7.77 -0.28 7.19
C ILE A 79 6.61 -0.52 8.15
N PRO A 80 6.15 0.51 8.90
CA PRO A 80 4.98 0.40 9.74
C PRO A 80 3.71 0.12 8.92
N ILE A 81 2.92 -0.86 9.36
CA ILE A 81 1.59 -1.16 8.80
C ILE A 81 0.56 -0.85 9.88
N VAL A 82 -0.36 0.08 9.59
CA VAL A 82 -1.40 0.59 10.51
C VAL A 82 -2.79 0.10 10.06
#